data_AF-A0A935DT92-F1
#
_entry.id   AF-A0A935DT92-F1
#
_cell.length_a   1.000
_cell.length_b   1.000
_cell.length_c   1.000
_cell.angle_alpha   90.00
_cell.angle_beta   90.00
_cell.angle_gamma   90.00
#
_symmetry.space_group_name_H-M   'P 1'
#
loop_
_entity.id
_entity.type
_entity.pdbx_description
1 polymer ?
#
loop_
_entity_poly.entity_id
_entity_poly.type
_entity_poly.pdbx_seq_one_letter_code
_entity_poly.pdbx_strand_id
1 'polypeptide(L)'
;MIYKRPLKWSSERRNMMTSIKPFRTRTTVVSLFLSIYFMTGCASTKVSDIPPSDVDLSGTWALNQQLSADTQGAIDYAMPEARGARGNSRGSGGMRGGNGGGMRGGMGGGGADGGGRRGSKRSGANARQTAEPRERLDVLVAELSPSTDQIVIEQSATELIVDYGTQRQYRHLFGEGLAVSVAGYEGERLSGWQEHEYVVETKTENGSTVSERFSVSPDGSQLRITLTLESERLADPINVTRVYDRTLALAVPPASTQ
;
A
#
# COMPACT_ATOMS: atom_id res chain seq x y z
N MET A 1 -24.73 2.77 78.43
CA MET A 1 -23.64 1.95 79.01
C MET A 1 -22.50 1.96 77.99
N ILE A 2 -21.44 2.75 78.02
CA ILE A 2 -20.41 3.13 79.03
C ILE A 2 -19.60 1.94 79.60
N TYR A 3 -18.27 2.08 79.41
CA TYR A 3 -17.09 1.43 80.03
C TYR A 3 -16.43 0.31 79.21
N LYS A 4 -15.09 0.17 79.10
CA LYS A 4 -13.85 1.01 79.16
C LYS A 4 -12.71 0.01 78.82
N ARG A 5 -11.59 0.48 78.23
CA ARG A 5 -10.37 -0.30 77.89
C ARG A 5 -9.63 -0.86 79.14
N PRO A 6 -8.59 -1.70 78.98
CA PRO A 6 -7.23 -1.12 79.01
C PRO A 6 -6.19 -1.73 78.03
N LEU A 7 -5.15 -0.93 77.82
CA LEU A 7 -3.93 -1.17 77.06
C LEU A 7 -2.98 -2.17 77.74
N LYS A 8 -2.13 -2.85 76.97
CA LYS A 8 -0.76 -3.16 77.39
C LYS A 8 0.25 -2.77 76.29
N TRP A 9 1.19 -1.94 76.71
CA TRP A 9 2.32 -1.39 76.00
C TRP A 9 3.57 -1.91 76.72
N SER A 10 4.53 -2.50 76.00
CA SER A 10 5.96 -2.51 76.35
C SER A 10 6.75 -2.75 75.04
N SER A 11 7.37 -1.74 74.43
CA SER A 11 8.66 -1.13 74.78
C SER A 11 9.86 -2.08 74.63
N GLU A 12 10.45 -2.13 73.44
CA GLU A 12 11.91 -2.11 73.39
C GLU A 12 12.40 -1.31 72.17
N ARG A 13 12.98 -0.16 72.49
CA ARG A 13 13.79 0.66 71.59
C ARG A 13 15.17 0.03 71.54
N ARG A 14 15.79 -0.02 70.36
CA ARG A 14 17.23 0.25 70.26
C ARG A 14 17.52 0.96 68.94
N ASN A 15 17.85 2.23 69.10
CA ASN A 15 18.46 3.11 68.11
C ASN A 15 19.75 2.49 67.58
N MET A 16 20.04 2.67 66.29
CA MET A 16 21.34 3.15 65.82
C MET A 16 21.16 3.92 64.51
N MET A 17 21.12 5.25 64.66
CA MET A 17 21.43 6.22 63.60
C MET A 17 22.93 6.15 63.31
N THR A 18 23.30 6.04 62.04
CA THR A 18 24.49 6.63 61.38
C THR A 18 24.34 6.24 59.90
N SER A 19 24.47 7.07 58.87
CA SER A 19 25.14 8.35 58.69
C SER A 19 24.62 8.94 57.37
N ILE A 20 24.02 10.13 57.39
CA ILE A 20 23.69 10.89 56.18
C ILE A 20 24.93 11.73 55.85
N LYS A 21 25.57 11.48 54.71
CA LYS A 21 26.56 12.39 54.13
C LYS A 21 25.88 13.28 53.08
N PRO A 22 25.99 14.62 53.16
CA PRO A 22 25.59 15.49 52.07
C PRO A 22 26.79 15.74 51.16
N PHE A 23 26.69 15.45 49.87
CA PHE A 23 27.66 15.96 48.91
C PHE A 23 27.10 16.13 47.49
N ARG A 24 26.87 17.41 47.16
CA ARG A 24 27.10 18.10 45.87
C ARG A 24 26.75 17.37 44.57
N THR A 25 25.65 17.81 43.99
CA THR A 25 25.46 18.14 42.57
C THR A 25 26.68 17.98 41.65
N ARG A 26 26.62 16.98 40.76
CA ARG A 26 27.10 17.07 39.38
C ARG A 26 26.17 16.28 38.46
N THR A 27 25.44 17.02 37.64
CA THR A 27 24.68 16.55 36.48
C THR A 27 25.58 15.74 35.55
N THR A 28 25.25 14.47 35.37
CA THR A 28 25.75 13.66 34.24
C THR A 28 24.54 13.00 33.60
N VAL A 29 24.23 13.48 32.39
CA VAL A 29 23.23 12.93 31.48
C VAL A 29 23.75 11.56 31.02
N VAL A 30 23.16 10.48 31.53
CA VAL A 30 23.38 9.14 30.99
C VAL A 30 22.19 8.83 30.08
N SER A 31 22.39 9.15 28.80
CA SER A 31 21.52 8.74 27.70
C SER A 31 21.64 7.23 27.53
N LEU A 32 20.64 6.49 28.02
CA LEU A 32 20.57 5.04 27.88
C LEU A 32 19.62 4.73 26.73
N PHE A 33 20.23 4.45 25.58
CA PHE A 33 19.60 3.92 24.38
C PHE A 33 18.81 2.65 24.73
N LEU A 34 17.49 2.77 24.82
CA LEU A 34 16.60 1.61 24.78
C LEU A 34 16.13 1.46 23.33
N SER A 35 16.86 0.63 22.61
CA SER A 35 16.55 0.12 21.28
C SER A 35 15.17 -0.53 21.28
N ILE A 36 14.18 0.18 20.74
CA ILE A 36 12.91 -0.40 20.34
C ILE A 36 13.22 -1.26 19.12
N TYR A 37 13.38 -2.57 19.35
CA TYR A 37 13.30 -3.56 18.29
C TYR A 37 11.91 -3.44 17.67
N PHE A 38 11.84 -2.91 16.45
CA PHE A 38 10.71 -3.15 15.55
C PHE A 38 10.73 -4.65 15.24
N MET A 39 10.01 -5.41 16.06
CA MET A 39 9.50 -6.71 15.68
C MET A 39 8.49 -6.44 14.56
N THR A 40 8.96 -6.36 13.32
CA THR A 40 8.14 -6.56 12.14
C THR A 40 7.79 -8.05 12.10
N GLY A 41 6.93 -8.45 13.03
CA GLY A 41 6.26 -9.74 12.96
C GLY A 41 5.26 -9.66 11.82
N CYS A 42 5.19 -10.73 11.01
CA CYS A 42 4.05 -11.01 10.16
C CYS A 42 2.82 -11.22 11.06
N ALA A 43 2.29 -10.15 11.63
CA ALA A 43 1.00 -10.17 12.26
C ALA A 43 0.01 -10.36 11.11
N SER A 44 -0.60 -11.55 11.00
CA SER A 44 -1.86 -11.65 10.29
C SER A 44 -2.77 -10.57 10.87
N THR A 45 -3.08 -9.57 10.06
CA THR A 45 -3.90 -8.42 10.45
C THR A 45 -5.24 -8.98 10.95
N LYS A 46 -5.46 -8.92 12.27
CA LYS A 46 -6.72 -9.37 12.86
C LYS A 46 -7.76 -8.32 12.55
N VAL A 47 -8.69 -8.66 11.66
CA VAL A 47 -9.84 -7.83 11.33
C VAL A 47 -11.10 -8.38 12.00
N SER A 48 -11.98 -7.49 12.44
CA SER A 48 -13.29 -7.77 12.99
C SER A 48 -14.33 -7.85 11.86
N ASP A 49 -15.29 -8.73 12.00
CA ASP A 49 -16.44 -8.85 11.11
C ASP A 49 -17.60 -7.90 11.49
N ILE A 50 -17.51 -7.24 12.64
CA ILE A 50 -18.56 -6.33 13.16
C ILE A 50 -18.18 -4.88 12.87
N PRO A 51 -19.01 -4.10 12.14
CA PRO A 51 -18.80 -2.67 11.95
C PRO A 51 -18.98 -1.89 13.26
N PRO A 52 -18.13 -0.90 13.55
CA PRO A 52 -18.35 0.04 14.64
C PRO A 52 -19.66 0.80 14.45
N SER A 53 -20.42 1.00 15.55
CA SER A 53 -21.74 1.64 15.48
C SER A 53 -21.70 3.14 15.15
N ASP A 54 -20.53 3.76 15.29
CA ASP A 54 -20.28 5.17 15.08
C ASP A 54 -19.58 5.47 13.75
N VAL A 55 -19.31 4.45 12.92
CA VAL A 55 -18.65 4.59 11.62
C VAL A 55 -19.60 4.24 10.48
N ASP A 56 -19.87 5.21 9.63
CA ASP A 56 -20.60 5.04 8.37
C ASP A 56 -19.79 5.58 7.19
N LEU A 57 -19.22 4.66 6.42
CA LEU A 57 -18.48 4.93 5.19
C LEU A 57 -19.41 5.16 3.99
N SER A 58 -20.72 4.90 4.13
CA SER A 58 -21.66 4.98 3.02
C SER A 58 -21.77 6.39 2.47
N GLY A 59 -21.95 6.48 1.15
CA GLY A 59 -22.24 7.73 0.47
C GLY A 59 -21.52 7.86 -0.86
N THR A 60 -21.68 9.05 -1.44
CA THR A 60 -21.00 9.45 -2.66
C THR A 60 -19.86 10.40 -2.31
N TRP A 61 -18.67 10.10 -2.77
CA TRP A 61 -17.43 10.75 -2.33
C TRP A 61 -16.69 11.30 -3.55
N ALA A 62 -16.34 12.59 -3.53
CA ALA A 62 -15.59 13.24 -4.62
C ALA A 62 -14.15 13.51 -4.19
N LEU A 63 -13.20 13.17 -5.05
CA LEU A 63 -11.77 13.27 -4.79
C LEU A 63 -11.37 14.73 -4.55
N ASN A 64 -10.82 14.99 -3.38
CA ASN A 64 -10.19 16.26 -3.05
C ASN A 64 -8.72 16.20 -3.48
N GLN A 65 -8.44 16.73 -4.68
CA GLN A 65 -7.09 16.72 -5.25
C GLN A 65 -6.08 17.53 -4.43
N GLN A 66 -6.53 18.55 -3.69
CA GLN A 66 -5.64 19.39 -2.88
C GLN A 66 -5.16 18.70 -1.60
N LEU A 67 -6.00 17.84 -1.00
CA LEU A 67 -5.69 17.10 0.22
C LEU A 67 -5.16 15.69 -0.04
N SER A 68 -5.30 15.20 -1.28
CA SER A 68 -4.76 13.91 -1.71
C SER A 68 -3.27 13.98 -2.02
N ALA A 69 -2.58 12.87 -1.83
CA ALA A 69 -1.18 12.73 -2.19
C ALA A 69 -0.99 12.66 -3.71
N ASP A 70 0.13 13.21 -4.20
CA ASP A 70 0.56 12.99 -5.58
C ASP A 70 0.98 11.53 -5.77
N THR A 71 0.07 10.74 -6.34
CA THR A 71 0.27 9.31 -6.58
C THR A 71 1.46 9.07 -7.51
N GLN A 72 1.60 9.86 -8.57
CA GLN A 72 2.69 9.69 -9.53
C GLN A 72 4.03 10.04 -8.88
N GLY A 73 4.06 11.11 -8.09
CA GLY A 73 5.24 11.49 -7.30
C GLY A 73 5.68 10.38 -6.32
N ALA A 74 4.73 9.74 -5.63
CA ALA A 74 5.01 8.63 -4.72
C ALA A 74 5.58 7.40 -5.45
N ILE A 75 5.00 7.05 -6.61
CA ILE A 75 5.49 5.96 -7.47
C ILE A 75 6.90 6.28 -7.99
N ASP A 76 7.09 7.49 -8.52
CA ASP A 76 8.36 7.93 -9.09
C ASP A 76 9.49 7.94 -8.05
N TYR A 77 9.17 8.27 -6.80
CA TYR A 77 10.12 8.23 -5.68
C TYR A 77 10.55 6.80 -5.35
N ALA A 78 9.59 5.86 -5.27
CA ALA A 78 9.87 4.46 -4.93
C ALA A 78 10.48 3.66 -6.09
N MET A 79 10.38 4.15 -7.32
CA MET A 79 10.87 3.48 -8.53
C MET A 79 11.80 4.39 -9.37
N PRO A 80 12.97 4.80 -8.84
CA PRO A 80 13.86 5.72 -9.56
C PRO A 80 14.41 5.12 -10.88
N GLU A 81 14.57 3.79 -10.95
CA GLU A 81 15.07 3.10 -12.16
C GLU A 81 14.07 3.06 -13.32
N ALA A 82 12.76 3.26 -13.08
CA ALA A 82 11.74 3.29 -14.13
C ALA A 82 11.95 4.46 -15.11
N ARG A 83 12.59 5.55 -14.64
CA ARG A 83 12.97 6.70 -15.47
C ARG A 83 14.15 6.41 -16.42
N GLY A 84 15.03 5.48 -16.05
CA GLY A 84 16.25 5.17 -16.83
C GLY A 84 16.03 4.28 -18.06
N ALA A 85 14.96 3.47 -18.07
CA ALA A 85 14.75 2.47 -19.12
C ALA A 85 14.02 3.01 -20.37
N ARG A 86 13.27 4.12 -20.27
CA ARG A 86 12.62 4.77 -21.43
C ARG A 86 13.51 5.77 -22.17
N GLY A 87 14.72 6.04 -21.67
CA GLY A 87 15.66 7.02 -22.22
C GLY A 87 16.72 6.50 -23.19
N ASN A 88 16.91 5.18 -23.34
CA ASN A 88 18.11 4.63 -24.02
C ASN A 88 17.85 3.91 -25.36
N SER A 89 16.98 4.48 -26.20
CA SER A 89 16.94 4.14 -27.64
C SER A 89 17.52 5.23 -28.55
N ARG A 90 18.29 6.20 -28.00
CA ARG A 90 19.04 7.16 -28.80
C ARG A 90 20.46 7.34 -28.25
N GLY A 91 21.41 6.63 -28.87
CA GLY A 91 22.82 7.03 -28.90
C GLY A 91 23.69 6.57 -27.73
N SER A 92 24.11 5.30 -27.76
CA SER A 92 25.38 4.89 -27.13
C SER A 92 26.18 4.06 -28.14
N GLY A 93 26.87 4.79 -29.00
CA GLY A 93 27.82 4.27 -29.99
C GLY A 93 28.95 5.29 -30.18
N GLY A 94 29.43 5.85 -29.07
CA GLY A 94 30.58 6.75 -29.05
C GLY A 94 31.88 5.97 -28.83
N MET A 95 32.71 5.94 -29.88
CA MET A 95 34.17 5.94 -29.85
C MET A 95 34.93 4.82 -29.10
N ARG A 96 35.38 3.83 -29.88
CA ARG A 96 36.79 3.37 -29.89
C ARG A 96 37.25 3.46 -31.34
N GLY A 97 38.08 4.42 -31.75
CA GLY A 97 39.52 4.39 -31.47
C GLY A 97 40.18 3.45 -32.47
N GLY A 98 40.64 3.96 -33.62
CA GLY A 98 41.22 3.13 -34.67
C GLY A 98 41.80 3.93 -35.83
N ASN A 99 43.04 4.34 -35.66
CA ASN A 99 43.92 4.97 -36.64
C ASN A 99 44.44 3.92 -37.64
N GLY A 100 44.63 4.30 -38.92
CA GLY A 100 45.28 3.48 -39.97
C GLY A 100 44.33 2.49 -40.64
N GLY A 101 44.39 2.18 -41.93
CA GLY A 101 45.35 2.34 -43.01
C GLY A 101 44.79 1.47 -44.15
N GLY A 102 45.03 1.83 -45.41
CA GLY A 102 44.32 1.26 -46.56
C GLY A 102 44.52 -0.25 -46.82
N MET A 103 43.62 -0.82 -47.63
CA MET A 103 43.73 -2.01 -48.50
C MET A 103 42.35 -2.13 -49.18
N ARG A 104 42.14 -1.99 -50.50
CA ARG A 104 42.66 -2.72 -51.68
C ARG A 104 42.07 -4.14 -51.81
N GLY A 105 41.08 -4.29 -52.70
CA GLY A 105 40.94 -5.44 -53.61
C GLY A 105 39.89 -6.53 -53.29
N GLY A 106 39.26 -7.04 -54.37
CA GLY A 106 38.61 -8.36 -54.46
C GLY A 106 37.09 -8.31 -54.65
N MET A 107 36.55 -8.25 -55.87
CA MET A 107 36.20 -9.37 -56.77
C MET A 107 35.16 -10.36 -56.23
N GLY A 108 33.98 -10.32 -56.84
CA GLY A 108 33.35 -11.48 -57.50
C GLY A 108 32.64 -12.53 -56.64
N GLY A 109 31.37 -12.79 -56.97
CA GLY A 109 30.69 -14.00 -56.51
C GLY A 109 29.18 -13.92 -56.64
N GLY A 110 28.65 -14.33 -57.79
CA GLY A 110 27.23 -14.58 -57.99
C GLY A 110 26.76 -15.90 -57.35
N GLY A 111 25.44 -16.05 -57.28
CA GLY A 111 24.69 -17.21 -56.76
C GLY A 111 23.45 -16.69 -56.03
N ALA A 112 22.30 -16.55 -56.67
CA ALA A 112 21.36 -17.60 -57.08
C ALA A 112 20.80 -18.39 -55.90
N ASP A 113 19.46 -18.47 -55.92
CA ASP A 113 18.60 -19.45 -55.27
C ASP A 113 18.27 -19.27 -53.77
N GLY A 114 16.95 -19.27 -53.50
CA GLY A 114 16.48 -19.85 -52.25
C GLY A 114 15.28 -19.20 -51.58
N GLY A 115 14.10 -19.54 -52.08
CA GLY A 115 13.03 -19.99 -51.18
C GLY A 115 12.28 -18.94 -50.38
N GLY A 116 11.06 -18.67 -50.82
CA GLY A 116 10.10 -17.94 -50.01
C GLY A 116 9.83 -18.61 -48.66
N ARG A 117 9.45 -17.80 -47.67
CA ARG A 117 8.50 -18.19 -46.65
C ARG A 117 7.60 -17.01 -46.33
N ARG A 118 6.37 -17.13 -46.82
CA ARG A 118 5.16 -16.62 -46.19
C ARG A 118 5.24 -16.91 -44.69
N GLY A 119 5.19 -15.87 -43.88
CA GLY A 119 5.03 -15.91 -42.43
C GLY A 119 4.03 -14.85 -41.98
N SER A 120 2.79 -14.99 -42.47
CA SER A 120 1.64 -14.27 -41.96
C SER A 120 1.54 -14.44 -40.45
N LYS A 121 1.31 -13.33 -39.75
CA LYS A 121 0.46 -13.19 -38.55
C LYS A 121 0.05 -14.52 -37.90
N ARG A 122 0.65 -14.83 -36.75
CA ARG A 122 0.02 -15.57 -35.63
C ARG A 122 0.90 -15.45 -34.39
N SER A 123 0.94 -14.25 -33.79
CA SER A 123 1.13 -14.14 -32.35
C SER A 123 -0.24 -13.78 -31.78
N GLY A 124 -1.05 -14.82 -31.61
CA GLY A 124 -2.40 -14.76 -31.09
C GLY A 124 -2.66 -16.14 -30.50
N ALA A 125 -3.06 -16.15 -29.22
CA ALA A 125 -3.18 -17.31 -28.32
C ALA A 125 -1.87 -17.72 -27.61
N ASN A 126 -1.47 -16.91 -26.61
CA ASN A 126 -0.86 -17.30 -25.33
C ASN A 126 -0.19 -16.14 -24.57
N ALA A 127 -0.41 -14.89 -24.98
CA ALA A 127 0.09 -13.69 -24.27
C ALA A 127 -0.50 -13.46 -22.86
N ARG A 128 -1.28 -14.40 -22.32
CA ARG A 128 -1.91 -14.26 -20.99
C ARG A 128 -1.09 -14.87 -19.84
N GLN A 129 -0.03 -15.64 -20.13
CA GLN A 129 0.76 -16.32 -19.09
C GLN A 129 2.23 -15.86 -18.98
N THR A 130 2.73 -15.06 -19.92
CA THR A 130 4.12 -14.58 -19.92
C THR A 130 4.21 -13.06 -19.93
N ALA A 131 3.32 -12.37 -19.20
CA ALA A 131 3.59 -10.97 -18.87
C ALA A 131 4.89 -10.93 -18.06
N GLU A 132 5.87 -10.17 -18.54
CA GLU A 132 7.19 -10.06 -17.94
C GLU A 132 7.05 -9.54 -16.49
N PRO A 133 7.93 -9.94 -15.55
CA PRO A 133 7.81 -9.55 -14.15
C PRO A 133 7.63 -8.04 -13.90
N ARG A 134 8.17 -7.17 -14.77
CA ARG A 134 7.98 -5.71 -14.75
C ARG A 134 6.56 -5.28 -15.12
N GLU A 135 5.99 -5.84 -16.18
CA GLU A 135 4.63 -5.52 -16.63
C GLU A 135 3.60 -5.84 -15.54
N ARG A 136 3.87 -6.86 -14.71
CA ARG A 136 2.99 -7.21 -13.58
C ARG A 136 3.11 -6.25 -12.40
N LEU A 137 4.29 -5.66 -12.18
CA LEU A 137 4.46 -4.60 -11.17
C LEU A 137 3.75 -3.33 -11.62
N ASP A 138 3.80 -3.00 -12.91
CA ASP A 138 3.05 -1.86 -13.48
C ASP A 138 1.54 -2.02 -13.24
N VAL A 139 1.00 -3.24 -13.32
CA VAL A 139 -0.42 -3.50 -12.98
C VAL A 139 -0.71 -3.25 -11.50
N LEU A 140 0.14 -3.70 -10.58
CA LEU A 140 -0.03 -3.43 -9.14
C LEU A 140 0.07 -1.92 -8.84
N VAL A 141 0.98 -1.22 -9.51
CA VAL A 141 1.11 0.24 -9.41
C VAL A 141 -0.12 0.95 -9.98
N ALA A 142 -0.71 0.44 -11.06
CA ALA A 142 -1.94 0.99 -11.63
C ALA A 142 -3.13 0.90 -10.66
N GLU A 143 -3.16 -0.07 -9.74
CA GLU A 143 -4.16 -0.13 -8.66
C GLU A 143 -4.03 1.07 -7.68
N LEU A 144 -2.83 1.64 -7.54
CA LEU A 144 -2.59 2.82 -6.70
C LEU A 144 -3.08 4.13 -7.32
N SER A 145 -3.42 4.14 -8.61
CA SER A 145 -3.99 5.32 -9.27
C SER A 145 -5.51 5.34 -9.14
N PRO A 146 -6.12 6.49 -8.80
CA PRO A 146 -7.58 6.59 -8.82
C PRO A 146 -8.10 6.41 -10.24
N SER A 147 -9.12 5.54 -10.43
CA SER A 147 -9.76 5.36 -11.73
C SER A 147 -10.75 6.48 -12.07
N THR A 148 -11.24 7.20 -11.06
CA THR A 148 -12.23 8.27 -11.16
C THR A 148 -12.04 9.29 -10.04
N ASP A 149 -12.55 10.50 -10.25
CA ASP A 149 -12.64 11.54 -9.22
C ASP A 149 -13.87 11.36 -8.30
N GLN A 150 -14.63 10.28 -8.46
CA GLN A 150 -15.83 10.01 -7.66
C GLN A 150 -15.97 8.53 -7.39
N ILE A 151 -16.30 8.19 -6.15
CA ILE A 151 -16.61 6.82 -5.74
C ILE A 151 -17.95 6.78 -5.00
N VAL A 152 -18.59 5.61 -5.00
CA VAL A 152 -19.79 5.33 -4.21
C VAL A 152 -19.49 4.17 -3.28
N ILE A 153 -19.81 4.34 -2.00
CA ILE A 153 -19.68 3.29 -0.99
C ILE A 153 -21.06 2.94 -0.46
N GLU A 154 -21.36 1.64 -0.46
CA GLU A 154 -22.52 1.08 0.22
C GLU A 154 -22.02 0.19 1.36
N GLN A 155 -22.38 0.53 2.60
CA GLN A 155 -22.05 -0.26 3.78
C GLN A 155 -23.32 -0.95 4.30
N SER A 156 -23.19 -2.23 4.64
CA SER A 156 -24.22 -2.96 5.38
C SER A 156 -23.64 -3.55 6.68
N ALA A 157 -24.41 -4.38 7.36
CA ALA A 157 -23.95 -5.09 8.55
C ALA A 157 -22.88 -6.15 8.25
N THR A 158 -22.77 -6.64 7.01
CA THR A 158 -21.91 -7.79 6.66
C THR A 158 -20.98 -7.54 5.48
N GLU A 159 -21.15 -6.42 4.78
CA GLU A 159 -20.38 -6.13 3.58
C GLU A 159 -20.15 -4.65 3.33
N LEU A 160 -19.06 -4.36 2.60
CA LEU A 160 -18.75 -3.07 2.01
C LEU A 160 -18.66 -3.25 0.50
N ILE A 161 -19.43 -2.44 -0.24
CA ILE A 161 -19.36 -2.36 -1.70
C ILE A 161 -18.74 -1.01 -2.04
N VAL A 162 -17.65 -1.01 -2.81
CA VAL A 162 -16.97 0.19 -3.28
C VAL A 162 -17.03 0.22 -4.80
N ASP A 163 -17.76 1.19 -5.34
CA ASP A 163 -17.84 1.47 -6.76
C ASP A 163 -16.88 2.62 -7.10
N TYR A 164 -15.80 2.28 -7.80
CA TYR A 164 -14.81 3.20 -8.33
C TYR A 164 -15.16 3.69 -9.76
N GLY A 165 -16.42 3.58 -10.16
CA GLY A 165 -16.95 4.00 -11.46
C GLY A 165 -16.87 2.93 -12.54
N THR A 166 -16.79 3.38 -13.81
CA THR A 166 -17.18 2.66 -15.05
C THR A 166 -16.63 1.24 -15.29
N GLN A 167 -15.69 0.74 -14.51
CA GLN A 167 -15.08 -0.58 -14.70
C GLN A 167 -14.73 -1.33 -13.39
N ARG A 168 -14.85 -0.72 -12.21
CA ARG A 168 -14.29 -1.28 -10.97
C ARG A 168 -15.26 -1.17 -9.81
N GLN A 169 -15.94 -2.27 -9.52
CA GLN A 169 -16.72 -2.45 -8.30
C GLN A 169 -16.12 -3.59 -7.50
N TYR A 170 -15.81 -3.34 -6.24
CA TYR A 170 -15.36 -4.39 -5.31
C TYR A 170 -16.40 -4.61 -4.24
N ARG A 171 -16.72 -5.89 -4.03
CA ARG A 171 -17.57 -6.35 -2.94
C ARG A 171 -16.68 -7.03 -1.92
N HIS A 172 -16.76 -6.58 -0.68
CA HIS A 172 -15.96 -7.10 0.43
C HIS A 172 -16.90 -7.62 1.52
N LEU A 173 -16.83 -8.92 1.78
CA LEU A 173 -17.51 -9.55 2.91
C LEU A 173 -16.62 -9.42 4.16
N PHE A 174 -17.24 -9.08 5.29
CA PHE A 174 -16.49 -8.79 6.52
C PHE A 174 -15.90 -10.08 7.13
N GLY A 175 -14.62 -10.04 7.48
CA GLY A 175 -13.89 -11.15 8.10
C GLY A 175 -13.54 -12.30 7.14
N GLU A 176 -13.86 -12.19 5.84
CA GLU A 176 -13.62 -13.26 4.88
C GLU A 176 -12.25 -13.14 4.20
N GLY A 177 -11.57 -14.27 4.06
CA GLY A 177 -10.41 -14.46 3.18
C GLY A 177 -10.87 -15.02 1.84
N LEU A 178 -10.70 -14.27 0.76
CA LEU A 178 -11.07 -14.65 -0.60
C LEU A 178 -9.83 -14.92 -1.45
N ALA A 179 -9.82 -16.05 -2.16
CA ALA A 179 -8.84 -16.27 -3.22
C ALA A 179 -9.09 -15.27 -4.37
N VAL A 180 -8.05 -14.54 -4.76
CA VAL A 180 -8.10 -13.51 -5.81
C VAL A 180 -6.92 -13.66 -6.76
N SER A 181 -7.10 -13.25 -8.02
CA SER A 181 -6.01 -13.14 -8.99
C SER A 181 -5.76 -11.66 -9.27
N VAL A 182 -4.58 -11.17 -8.93
CA VAL A 182 -4.16 -9.77 -9.10
C VAL A 182 -2.87 -9.72 -9.90
N ALA A 183 -2.86 -8.94 -10.99
CA ALA A 183 -1.71 -8.86 -11.91
C ALA A 183 -1.22 -10.24 -12.43
N GLY A 184 -2.12 -11.22 -12.53
CA GLY A 184 -1.79 -12.59 -12.95
C GLY A 184 -1.03 -13.41 -11.90
N TYR A 185 -1.04 -12.98 -10.64
CA TYR A 185 -0.65 -13.78 -9.49
C TYR A 185 -1.90 -14.16 -8.70
N GLU A 186 -1.97 -15.41 -8.28
CA GLU A 186 -2.93 -15.81 -7.27
C GLU A 186 -2.54 -15.19 -5.93
N GLY A 187 -3.53 -15.01 -5.07
CA GLY A 187 -3.37 -14.36 -3.79
C GLY A 187 -4.59 -14.55 -2.91
N GLU A 188 -4.46 -14.08 -1.68
CA GLU A 188 -5.51 -14.06 -0.68
C GLU A 188 -5.83 -12.61 -0.34
N ARG A 189 -7.12 -12.29 -0.34
CA ARG A 189 -7.65 -11.01 0.09
C ARG A 189 -8.43 -11.17 1.38
N LEU A 190 -7.99 -10.52 2.44
CA LEU A 190 -8.69 -10.42 3.71
C LEU A 190 -9.30 -9.03 3.84
N SER A 191 -10.52 -8.92 4.34
CA SER A 191 -11.13 -7.62 4.63
C SER A 191 -11.96 -7.60 5.90
N GLY A 192 -11.95 -6.48 6.61
CA GLY A 192 -12.77 -6.29 7.81
C GLY A 192 -12.37 -5.04 8.60
N TRP A 193 -12.93 -4.89 9.79
CA TRP A 193 -12.77 -3.71 10.63
C TRP A 193 -11.55 -3.81 11.55
N GLN A 194 -10.78 -2.74 11.63
CA GLN A 194 -9.75 -2.54 12.62
C GLN A 194 -9.99 -1.20 13.32
N GLU A 195 -10.51 -1.26 14.54
CA GLU A 195 -10.99 -0.07 15.27
C GLU A 195 -12.03 0.69 14.44
N HIS A 196 -11.73 1.91 14.00
CA HIS A 196 -12.64 2.77 13.21
C HIS A 196 -12.26 2.81 11.71
N GLU A 197 -11.38 1.90 11.28
CA GLU A 197 -10.95 1.78 9.89
C GLU A 197 -11.45 0.47 9.29
N TYR A 198 -11.92 0.52 8.06
CA TYR A 198 -12.12 -0.69 7.26
C TYR A 198 -10.83 -1.00 6.51
N VAL A 199 -10.34 -2.23 6.61
CA VAL A 199 -9.07 -2.66 6.03
C VAL A 199 -9.34 -3.74 4.99
N VAL A 200 -8.75 -3.59 3.81
CA VAL A 200 -8.66 -4.61 2.77
C VAL A 200 -7.18 -4.88 2.53
N GLU A 201 -6.75 -6.11 2.72
CA GLU A 201 -5.36 -6.53 2.51
C GLU A 201 -5.34 -7.64 1.47
N THR A 202 -4.56 -7.48 0.41
CA THR A 202 -4.35 -8.50 -0.62
C THR A 202 -2.88 -8.90 -0.61
N LYS A 203 -2.61 -10.18 -0.33
CA LYS A 203 -1.28 -10.79 -0.39
C LYS A 203 -1.22 -11.72 -1.60
N THR A 204 -0.27 -11.48 -2.50
CA THR A 204 -0.07 -12.32 -3.69
C THR A 204 1.07 -13.32 -3.48
N GLU A 205 1.04 -14.45 -4.18
CA GLU A 205 2.04 -15.53 -4.07
C GLU A 205 3.49 -15.07 -4.35
N ASN A 206 3.66 -13.98 -5.09
CA ASN A 206 4.96 -13.37 -5.36
C ASN A 206 5.51 -12.53 -4.19
N GLY A 207 4.86 -12.55 -3.02
CA GLY A 207 5.26 -11.80 -1.83
C GLY A 207 4.87 -10.31 -1.83
N SER A 208 4.12 -9.83 -2.84
CA SER A 208 3.63 -8.45 -2.83
C SER A 208 2.37 -8.34 -1.98
N THR A 209 2.23 -7.21 -1.28
CA THR A 209 1.06 -6.90 -0.44
C THR A 209 0.49 -5.55 -0.87
N VAL A 210 -0.82 -5.51 -1.11
CA VAL A 210 -1.58 -4.27 -1.32
C VAL A 210 -2.57 -4.14 -0.17
N SER A 211 -2.47 -3.07 0.62
CA SER A 211 -3.45 -2.75 1.65
C SER A 211 -4.18 -1.45 1.34
N GLU A 212 -5.51 -1.45 1.46
CA GLU A 212 -6.36 -0.28 1.42
C GLU A 212 -7.02 -0.10 2.80
N ARG A 213 -6.90 1.09 3.38
CA ARG A 213 -7.54 1.45 4.65
C ARG A 213 -8.49 2.61 4.46
N PHE A 214 -9.75 2.41 4.82
CA PHE A 214 -10.82 3.40 4.72
C PHE A 214 -11.10 3.94 6.12
N SER A 215 -11.03 5.26 6.27
CA SER A 215 -11.42 5.96 7.49
C SER A 215 -12.28 7.16 7.14
N VAL A 216 -13.22 7.49 8.01
CA VAL A 216 -14.06 8.69 7.88
C VAL A 216 -13.71 9.68 8.99
N SER A 217 -13.73 10.97 8.69
CA SER A 217 -13.56 12.01 9.70
C SER A 217 -14.70 11.97 10.73
N PRO A 218 -14.48 12.45 11.98
CA PRO A 218 -15.50 12.38 13.04
C PRO A 218 -16.82 13.12 12.71
N ASP A 219 -16.76 14.10 11.82
CA ASP A 219 -17.93 14.87 11.34
C ASP A 219 -18.60 14.23 10.10
N GLY A 220 -18.08 13.10 9.61
CA GLY A 220 -18.58 12.40 8.43
C GLY A 220 -18.28 13.10 7.09
N SER A 221 -17.59 14.24 7.10
CA SER A 221 -17.45 15.09 5.90
C SER A 221 -16.38 14.61 4.94
N GLN A 222 -15.37 13.88 5.42
CA GLN A 222 -14.24 13.43 4.62
C GLN A 222 -14.02 11.93 4.78
N LEU A 223 -13.80 11.26 3.65
CA LEU A 223 -13.31 9.89 3.57
C LEU A 223 -11.82 9.93 3.22
N ARG A 224 -11.02 9.20 3.97
CA ARG A 224 -9.60 9.00 3.68
C ARG A 224 -9.37 7.54 3.33
N ILE A 225 -8.77 7.31 2.17
CA ILE A 225 -8.31 5.99 1.72
C ILE A 225 -6.78 6.02 1.70
N THR A 226 -6.15 5.19 2.53
CA THR A 226 -4.70 5.01 2.51
C THR A 226 -4.36 3.69 1.85
N LEU A 227 -3.63 3.76 0.74
CA LEU A 227 -3.13 2.62 -0.02
C LEU A 227 -1.64 2.44 0.26
N THR A 228 -1.25 1.20 0.53
CA THR A 228 0.15 0.80 0.69
C THR A 228 0.44 -0.39 -0.21
N LEU A 229 1.46 -0.26 -1.06
CA LEU A 229 2.02 -1.36 -1.85
C LEU A 229 3.41 -1.71 -1.34
N GLU A 230 3.55 -2.94 -0.87
CA GLU A 230 4.81 -3.55 -0.48
C GLU A 230 5.18 -4.64 -1.48
N SER A 231 6.44 -4.70 -1.88
CA SER A 231 6.97 -5.73 -2.76
C SER A 231 8.48 -5.83 -2.57
N GLU A 232 9.05 -7.03 -2.63
CA GLU A 232 10.52 -7.21 -2.62
C GLU A 232 11.24 -6.51 -3.79
N ARG A 233 10.48 -6.13 -4.82
CA ARG A 233 10.99 -5.42 -6.00
C ARG A 233 11.06 -3.90 -5.82
N LEU A 234 10.45 -3.40 -4.75
CA LEU A 234 10.49 -1.99 -4.38
C LEU A 234 11.62 -1.78 -3.37
N ALA A 235 12.33 -0.66 -3.52
CA ALA A 235 13.30 -0.25 -2.50
C ALA A 235 12.60 0.17 -1.20
N ASP A 236 11.46 0.86 -1.35
CA ASP A 236 10.61 1.34 -0.25
C ASP A 236 9.13 1.09 -0.59
N PRO A 237 8.26 0.85 0.42
CA PRO A 237 6.82 0.77 0.22
C PRO A 237 6.26 2.04 -0.43
N ILE A 238 5.35 1.87 -1.39
CA ILE A 238 4.62 3.02 -1.96
C ILE A 238 3.40 3.28 -1.08
N ASN A 239 3.33 4.49 -0.51
CA ASN A 239 2.19 4.94 0.29
C ASN A 239 1.46 6.07 -0.44
N VAL A 240 0.16 5.91 -0.64
CA VAL A 240 -0.71 6.89 -1.30
C VAL A 240 -1.89 7.15 -0.40
N THR A 241 -2.18 8.42 -0.13
CA THR A 241 -3.39 8.81 0.59
C THR A 241 -4.31 9.58 -0.32
N ARG A 242 -5.55 9.13 -0.44
CA ARG A 242 -6.62 9.82 -1.16
C ARG A 242 -7.60 10.38 -0.14
N VAL A 243 -7.96 11.63 -0.30
CA VAL A 243 -8.98 12.29 0.52
C VAL A 243 -10.15 12.61 -0.39
N TYR A 244 -11.35 12.24 0.02
CA TYR A 244 -12.58 12.53 -0.68
C TYR A 244 -13.49 13.34 0.24
N ASP A 245 -14.19 14.31 -0.34
CA ASP A 245 -15.23 15.06 0.35
C ASP A 245 -16.60 14.42 0.08
N ARG A 246 -17.46 14.38 1.09
CA ARG A 246 -18.82 13.85 0.97
C ARG A 246 -19.61 14.75 0.03
N THR A 247 -20.20 14.16 -1.00
CA THR A 247 -21.13 14.83 -1.90
C THR A 247 -22.55 14.47 -1.56
N LEU A 248 -23.43 15.48 -1.55
CA LEU A 248 -24.86 15.22 -1.54
C LEU A 248 -25.20 14.65 -2.92
N ALA A 249 -25.56 13.37 -2.97
CA ALA A 249 -26.06 12.76 -4.19
C ALA A 249 -27.25 13.59 -4.70
N LEU A 250 -27.08 14.29 -5.82
CA LEU A 250 -28.24 14.77 -6.58
C LEU A 250 -28.93 13.50 -7.05
N ALA A 251 -30.12 13.21 -6.50
CA ALA A 251 -30.93 12.08 -6.90
C ALA A 251 -30.96 12.04 -8.43
N VAL A 252 -30.38 10.99 -9.03
CA VAL A 252 -30.53 10.73 -10.45
C VAL A 252 -32.04 10.56 -10.65
N PRO A 253 -32.75 11.47 -11.35
CA PRO A 253 -34.16 11.27 -11.60
C PRO A 253 -34.30 9.96 -12.37
N PRO A 254 -35.26 9.08 -12.03
CA PRO A 254 -35.45 7.84 -12.77
C PRO A 254 -35.59 8.20 -14.24
N ALA A 255 -34.79 7.54 -15.09
CA ALA A 255 -34.82 7.74 -16.53
C ALA A 255 -36.28 7.69 -16.99
N SER A 256 -36.79 8.82 -17.48
CA SER A 256 -38.12 8.87 -18.07
C SER A 256 -38.15 7.90 -19.23
N THR A 257 -38.85 6.78 -19.06
CA THR A 257 -39.20 5.89 -20.15
C THR A 257 -39.94 6.71 -21.21
N GLN A 258 -39.28 6.96 -22.34
CA GLN A 258 -39.95 7.38 -23.59
C GLN A 258 -40.36 6.15 -24.37
#